data_AF-A0A970JZT8-F1
#
_entry.id   AF-A0A970JZT8-F1
#
_cell.length_a   1.000
_cell.length_b   1.000
_cell.length_c   1.000
_cell.angle_alpha   90.00
_cell.angle_beta   90.00
_cell.angle_gamma   90.00
#
_symmetry.space_group_name_H-M   'P 1'
#
loop_
_entity.id
_entity.type
_entity.pdbx_description
1 polymer ?
#
loop_
_entity_poly.entity_id
_entity_poly.type
_entity_poly.pdbx_seq_one_letter_code
_entity_poly.pdbx_strand_id
1 'polypeptide(L)'
;MHPAEDKKETIDLLQLAKADFKCVCGRRHKTDIREIIIAEDLLRPLESLARQQGICQAAGPADSPAILMVADDLTWQAAGKKISSALHASGLPVAVCCFPADPPLVPD
;
A
#
# COMPACT_ATOMS: atom_id res chain seq x y z
N MET A 1 35.29 -17.36 28.25
CA MET A 1 34.98 -16.38 27.20
C MET A 1 33.81 -16.92 26.41
N HIS A 2 32.59 -16.48 26.71
CA HIS A 2 31.42 -16.81 25.90
C HIS A 2 31.28 -15.77 24.79
N PRO A 3 31.03 -16.17 23.53
CA PRO A 3 30.79 -15.21 22.46
C PRO A 3 29.47 -14.48 22.76
N ALA A 4 29.47 -13.16 22.57
CA ALA A 4 28.28 -12.34 22.69
C ALA A 4 27.25 -12.81 21.67
N GLU A 5 26.10 -13.26 22.16
CA GLU A 5 24.95 -13.57 21.32
C GLU A 5 24.51 -12.29 20.61
N ASP A 6 24.64 -12.28 19.28
CA ASP A 6 24.07 -11.25 18.42
C ASP A 6 22.56 -11.22 18.65
N LYS A 7 22.10 -10.23 19.43
CA LYS A 7 20.67 -9.96 19.59
C LYS A 7 20.14 -9.54 18.22
N LYS A 8 19.49 -10.47 17.54
CA LYS A 8 18.74 -10.21 16.31
C LYS A 8 17.64 -9.20 16.66
N GLU A 9 17.88 -7.93 16.40
CA GLU A 9 16.90 -6.87 16.62
C GLU A 9 15.71 -7.13 15.69
N THR A 10 14.58 -7.52 16.27
CA THR A 10 13.33 -7.67 15.54
C THR A 10 12.81 -6.27 15.23
N ILE A 11 12.97 -5.82 13.99
CA ILE A 11 12.42 -4.54 13.54
C ILE A 11 10.90 -4.68 13.43
N ASP A 12 10.17 -3.80 14.12
CA ASP A 12 8.71 -3.73 14.04
C ASP A 12 8.27 -3.18 12.67
N LEU A 13 7.14 -3.69 12.14
CA LEU A 13 6.52 -3.25 10.89
C LEU A 13 6.27 -1.74 10.87
N LEU A 14 5.86 -1.17 12.01
CA LEU A 14 5.66 0.28 12.13
C LEU A 14 6.98 1.06 12.09
N GLN A 15 8.07 0.49 12.59
CA GLN A 15 9.39 1.10 12.48
C GLN A 15 9.88 1.11 11.03
N LEU A 16 9.62 0.04 10.27
CA LEU A 16 9.91 -0.01 8.83
C LEU A 16 9.05 0.99 8.03
N ALA A 17 7.78 1.13 8.39
CA ALA A 17 6.84 2.03 7.72
C ALA A 17 7.18 3.52 7.87
N LYS A 18 7.88 3.88 8.94
CA LYS A 18 8.32 5.26 9.23
C LYS A 18 9.84 5.43 9.18
N ALA A 19 10.53 4.47 8.56
CA ALA A 19 11.97 4.43 8.51
C ALA A 19 12.54 5.64 7.75
N ASP A 20 13.60 6.21 8.32
CA ASP A 20 14.43 7.20 7.66
C ASP A 20 15.88 6.70 7.72
N PHE A 21 16.43 6.33 6.56
CA PHE A 21 17.71 5.60 6.50
C PHE A 21 18.58 6.03 5.32
N LYS A 22 19.89 5.84 5.48
CA LYS A 22 20.85 5.99 4.38
C LYS A 22 20.82 4.71 3.54
N CYS A 23 20.53 4.87 2.26
CA CYS A 23 20.51 3.76 1.30
C CYS A 23 21.89 3.57 0.66
N VAL A 24 22.15 2.36 0.19
CA VAL A 24 23.36 2.00 -0.57
C VAL A 24 23.53 2.80 -1.86
N CYS A 25 22.45 3.42 -2.37
CA CYS A 25 22.51 4.35 -3.50
C CYS A 25 23.16 5.71 -3.18
N GLY A 26 23.55 5.94 -1.91
CA GLY A 26 24.15 7.19 -1.44
C GLY A 26 23.16 8.29 -1.04
N ARG A 27 21.85 8.05 -1.17
CA ARG A 27 20.79 8.99 -0.77
C ARG A 27 20.15 8.58 0.56
N ARG A 28 19.49 9.53 1.20
CA ARG A 28 18.64 9.30 2.38
C ARG A 28 17.20 9.07 1.92
N HIS A 29 16.63 7.93 2.29
CA HIS A 29 15.26 7.56 1.95
C HIS A 29 14.39 7.61 3.20
N LYS A 30 13.15 8.07 3.02
CA LYS A 30 12.14 8.08 4.07
C LYS A 30 10.91 7.32 3.58
N THR A 31 10.44 6.37 4.37
CA THR A 31 9.10 5.80 4.23
C THR A 31 8.15 6.67 5.07
N ASP A 32 7.10 7.20 4.45
CA ASP A 32 6.10 8.06 5.11
C ASP A 32 4.74 7.36 5.17
N ILE A 33 4.76 6.05 5.50
CA ILE A 33 3.54 5.27 5.66
C ILE A 33 2.90 5.68 6.98
N ARG A 34 1.72 6.29 6.88
CA ARG A 34 0.99 6.84 8.03
C ARG A 34 0.27 5.75 8.82
N GLU A 35 -0.24 4.74 8.12
CA GLU A 35 -1.11 3.71 8.68
C GLU A 35 -0.96 2.38 7.95
N ILE A 36 -1.05 1.27 8.69
CA ILE A 36 -1.12 -0.10 8.17
C ILE A 36 -2.38 -0.73 8.76
N ILE A 37 -3.25 -1.24 7.90
CA ILE A 37 -4.53 -1.87 8.31
C ILE A 37 -4.50 -3.33 7.89
N ILE A 38 -4.78 -4.24 8.83
CA ILE A 38 -4.93 -5.67 8.60
C ILE A 38 -6.33 -6.06 9.04
N ALA A 39 -7.17 -6.50 8.09
CA ALA A 39 -8.56 -6.86 8.33
C ALA A 39 -9.04 -7.92 7.33
N GLU A 40 -10.06 -8.70 7.70
CA GLU A 40 -10.70 -9.71 6.84
C GLU A 40 -11.52 -9.08 5.69
N ASP A 41 -12.10 -7.90 5.93
CA ASP A 41 -12.75 -7.05 4.91
C ASP A 41 -12.20 -5.62 5.01
N LEU A 42 -11.39 -5.24 4.03
CA LEU A 42 -10.73 -3.93 4.00
C LEU A 42 -11.59 -2.82 3.42
N LEU A 43 -12.75 -3.10 2.81
CA LEU A 43 -13.54 -2.05 2.14
C LEU A 43 -14.03 -0.98 3.12
N ARG A 44 -14.62 -1.38 4.25
CA ARG A 44 -15.09 -0.43 5.26
C ARG A 44 -13.96 0.36 5.92
N PRO A 45 -12.86 -0.26 6.37
CA PRO A 45 -11.69 0.49 6.85
C PRO A 45 -11.14 1.47 5.81
N LEU A 46 -11.06 1.08 4.54
CA LEU A 46 -10.56 1.95 3.45
C LEU A 46 -11.46 3.16 3.24
N GLU A 47 -12.78 2.99 3.23
CA GLU A 47 -13.73 4.12 3.14
C GLU A 47 -13.60 5.07 4.34
N SER A 48 -13.47 4.50 5.55
CA SER A 48 -13.27 5.28 6.77
C SER A 48 -11.97 6.08 6.70
N LEU A 49 -10.87 5.44 6.30
CA LEU A 49 -9.57 6.07 6.15
C LEU A 49 -9.61 7.18 5.10
N ALA A 50 -10.18 6.92 3.92
CA ALA A 50 -10.31 7.92 2.86
C ALA A 50 -11.05 9.18 3.38
N ARG A 51 -12.17 8.99 4.09
CA ARG A 51 -12.92 10.09 4.68
C ARG A 51 -12.14 10.85 5.75
N GLN A 52 -11.42 10.14 6.62
CA GLN A 52 -10.58 10.76 7.66
C GLN A 52 -9.44 11.61 7.05
N GLN A 53 -8.90 11.18 5.92
CA GLN A 53 -7.86 11.91 5.20
C GLN A 53 -8.42 13.04 4.31
N GLY A 54 -9.74 13.28 4.31
CA GLY A 54 -10.38 14.27 3.44
C GLY A 54 -10.38 13.87 1.96
N ILE A 55 -10.11 12.61 1.66
CA ILE A 55 -10.22 12.03 0.32
C ILE A 55 -11.71 11.75 0.09
N CYS A 56 -12.46 12.81 -0.22
CA CYS A 56 -13.91 12.77 -0.35
C CYS A 56 -14.35 13.55 -1.57
N GLN A 57 -15.07 12.89 -2.47
CA GLN A 57 -15.78 13.47 -3.62
C GLN A 57 -14.89 14.24 -4.60
N ALA A 58 -15.04 13.93 -5.90
CA ALA A 58 -14.52 14.79 -6.95
C ALA A 58 -15.19 16.17 -6.86
N ALA A 59 -14.58 17.11 -6.15
CA ALA A 59 -15.03 18.48 -6.04
C ALA A 59 -14.59 19.26 -7.30
N GLY A 60 -15.09 18.82 -8.46
CA GLY A 60 -14.95 19.53 -9.71
C GLY A 60 -13.92 18.96 -10.69
N PRO A 61 -13.89 19.50 -11.92
CA PRO A 61 -13.21 18.91 -13.08
C PRO A 61 -11.67 18.99 -13.06
N ALA A 62 -11.04 19.33 -11.93
CA ALA A 62 -9.59 19.56 -11.83
C ALA A 62 -8.86 18.66 -10.82
N ASP A 63 -9.55 17.85 -10.03
CA ASP A 63 -8.91 17.10 -8.93
C ASP A 63 -8.49 15.69 -9.36
N SER A 64 -7.18 15.44 -9.27
CA SER A 64 -6.55 14.15 -9.53
C SER A 64 -7.13 13.03 -8.66
N PRO A 65 -7.15 11.76 -9.11
CA PRO A 65 -7.59 10.65 -8.27
C PRO A 65 -6.74 10.59 -7.01
N ALA A 66 -7.39 10.77 -5.87
CA ALA A 66 -6.74 10.80 -4.56
C ALA A 66 -6.30 9.41 -4.07
N ILE A 67 -6.72 8.35 -4.77
CA ILE A 67 -6.34 6.97 -4.48
C ILE A 67 -5.66 6.37 -5.71
N LEU A 68 -4.43 5.89 -5.54
CA LEU A 68 -3.72 5.08 -6.52
C LEU A 68 -3.68 3.62 -6.04
N MET A 69 -4.26 2.73 -6.83
CA MET A 69 -4.13 1.29 -6.65
C MET A 69 -2.96 0.79 -7.47
N VAL A 70 -2.07 0.03 -6.85
CA VAL A 70 -0.88 -0.57 -7.48
C VAL A 70 -0.94 -2.07 -7.28
N ALA A 71 -0.89 -2.83 -8.37
CA ALA A 71 -0.94 -4.29 -8.33
C ALA A 71 -0.26 -4.87 -9.58
N ASP A 72 0.24 -6.09 -9.48
CA ASP A 72 0.53 -6.87 -10.70
C ASP A 72 -0.77 -7.35 -11.37
N ASP A 73 -0.66 -7.85 -12.60
CA ASP A 73 -1.81 -8.34 -13.36
C ASP A 73 -2.57 -9.49 -12.66
N LEU A 74 -1.89 -10.43 -12.02
CA LEU A 74 -2.54 -11.57 -11.34
C LEU A 74 -3.33 -11.09 -10.13
N THR A 75 -2.72 -10.25 -9.29
CA THR A 75 -3.34 -9.61 -8.12
C THR A 75 -4.53 -8.73 -8.53
N TRP A 76 -4.39 -7.99 -9.64
CA TRP A 76 -5.46 -7.17 -10.19
C TRP A 76 -6.67 -7.99 -10.62
N GLN A 77 -6.45 -9.12 -11.30
CA GLN A 77 -7.52 -10.04 -11.70
C GLN A 77 -8.17 -10.73 -10.50
N ALA A 78 -7.38 -11.16 -9.52
CA ALA A 78 -7.85 -11.90 -8.35
C ALA A 78 -8.75 -11.04 -7.43
N ALA A 79 -8.36 -9.78 -7.20
CA ALA A 79 -9.07 -8.93 -6.24
C ALA A 79 -9.16 -7.44 -6.63
N GLY A 80 -8.18 -6.92 -7.36
CA GLY A 80 -8.07 -5.48 -7.65
C GLY A 80 -9.30 -4.90 -8.33
N LYS A 81 -9.85 -5.58 -9.35
CA LYS A 81 -11.08 -5.16 -10.05
C LYS A 81 -12.26 -4.96 -9.09
N LYS A 82 -12.50 -5.94 -8.20
CA LYS A 82 -13.62 -5.92 -7.24
C LYS A 82 -13.49 -4.74 -6.28
N ILE A 83 -12.27 -4.50 -5.76
CA ILE A 83 -11.99 -3.40 -4.84
C ILE A 83 -12.17 -2.06 -5.54
N SER A 84 -11.64 -1.91 -6.76
CA SER A 84 -11.80 -0.69 -7.56
C SER A 84 -13.26 -0.35 -7.82
N SER A 85 -14.07 -1.35 -8.23
CA SER A 85 -15.50 -1.14 -8.43
C SER A 85 -16.23 -0.74 -7.16
N ALA A 86 -15.88 -1.33 -6.01
CA ALA A 86 -16.46 -0.98 -4.72
C ALA A 86 -16.13 0.47 -4.31
N LEU A 87 -14.86 0.88 -4.44
CA LEU A 87 -14.43 2.24 -4.14
C LEU A 87 -15.13 3.27 -5.05
N HIS A 88 -15.23 2.98 -6.35
CA HIS A 88 -15.98 3.84 -7.28
C HIS A 88 -17.46 3.96 -6.92
N ALA A 89 -18.11 2.84 -6.57
CA ALA A 89 -19.51 2.85 -6.13
C ALA A 89 -19.71 3.68 -4.85
N SER A 90 -18.69 3.76 -3.99
CA SER A 90 -18.67 4.59 -2.78
C SER A 90 -18.23 6.05 -3.03
N GLY A 91 -18.08 6.46 -4.30
CA GLY A 91 -17.73 7.84 -4.67
C GLY A 91 -16.25 8.19 -4.50
N LEU A 92 -15.38 7.19 -4.42
CA LEU A 92 -13.94 7.34 -4.29
C LEU A 92 -13.27 6.98 -5.63
N PRO A 93 -12.92 7.97 -6.47
CA PRO A 93 -12.27 7.69 -7.74
C PRO A 93 -10.86 7.13 -7.52
N VAL A 94 -10.53 6.05 -8.25
CA VAL A 94 -9.23 5.39 -8.15
C VAL A 94 -8.47 5.48 -9.49
N ALA A 95 -7.18 5.79 -9.43
CA ALA A 95 -6.24 5.48 -10.50
C ALA A 95 -5.70 4.06 -10.30
N VAL A 96 -5.35 3.41 -11.39
CA VAL A 96 -4.81 2.05 -11.38
C VAL A 96 -3.47 2.04 -12.11
N CYS A 97 -2.45 1.50 -11.44
CA CYS A 97 -1.16 1.18 -12.03
C CYS A 97 -0.98 -0.34 -11.95
N CYS A 98 -1.24 -1.01 -13.07
CA CYS A 98 -0.96 -2.43 -13.22
C CYS A 98 0.39 -2.64 -13.89
N PHE A 99 1.14 -3.62 -13.42
CA PHE A 99 2.39 -4.05 -14.03
C PHE A 99 2.36 -5.56 -14.31
N PRO A 100 3.16 -6.05 -15.28
CA PRO A 100 3.21 -7.46 -15.58
C PRO A 100 3.59 -8.27 -14.33
N ALA A 101 2.86 -9.35 -14.07
CA ALA A 101 3.29 -10.29 -13.05
C ALA A 101 4.60 -10.96 -13.48
N ASP A 102 5.51 -11.12 -12.53
CA ASP A 102 6.68 -11.96 -12.77
C ASP A 102 6.21 -13.39 -13.09
N PRO A 103 6.88 -14.09 -14.03
CA PRO A 103 6.60 -15.49 -14.25
C PRO A 103 6.76 -16.23 -12.91
N PRO A 104 5.88 -17.20 -12.61
CA PRO A 104 5.93 -17.90 -11.34
C PRO A 104 7.32 -18.51 -11.15
N LEU A 105 7.91 -18.34 -9.97
CA LEU A 105 9.24 -18.88 -9.63
C LEU A 105 9.27 -20.41 -9.73
N VAL A 106 8.11 -21.05 -9.68
CA VAL A 106 7.91 -22.49 -9.86
C VAL A 106 6.72 -22.68 -10.80
N PRO A 107 6.88 -23.36 -11.96
CA PRO A 107 5.75 -23.76 -12.79
C PRO A 107 4.79 -24.68 -12.03
N ASP A 108 3.49 -24.60 -12.34
CA ASP A 108 2.46 -25.48 -11.79
C ASP A 108 2.74 -26.98 -12.07
#